data_AF-A0A174J966-F1
#
_entry.id   AF-A0A174J966-F1
#
_cell.length_a   1.000
_cell.length_b   1.000
_cell.length_c   1.000
_cell.angle_alpha   90.00
_cell.angle_beta   90.00
_cell.angle_gamma   90.00
#
_symmetry.space_group_name_H-M   'P 1'
#
loop_
_entity.id
_entity.type
_entity.pdbx_description
1 polymer ?
#
loop_
_entity_poly.entity_id
_entity_poly.type
_entity_poly.pdbx_seq_one_letter_code
_entity_poly.pdbx_strand_id
1 'polypeptide(L)'
;MLIYILLIILSTIIFISHIYVKDEKVNFVTAFVWVLLMTLFVGSQDGIGTDHSNYIAQIESPWVVPSEPFTILVFAIIRSFGISSYAFFYIYAFLTYFYLAKAVLLSDRNIRFIVVIMILQSLLFFQSFNLVRQILACAIFLYGLMLISCGKKHYIVFVLAFLVHYSALFGILMIVLAKMIKVNIVVLMIYIGSVCILLWGGFMSGFISIFEPIIGKTYYGYYLESALINENQTAHFGVVYQVIFVLSLIVYAKRNYYVSNNLELILNVFFLGQIMYNVLSANITLQRITYYPYVSMVFVIPLLAKSLHSYWTTRNALLLYLIYFVFILASLSSKGSPYVPYKSIL
;
A
#
# COMPACT_ATOMS: atom_id res chain seq x y z
N MET A 1 -17.89 -12.03 2.26
CA MET A 1 -17.35 -12.00 3.64
C MET A 1 -16.64 -13.31 4.03
N LEU A 2 -17.31 -14.48 3.99
CA LEU A 2 -16.71 -15.76 4.38
C LEU A 2 -15.40 -16.08 3.63
N ILE A 3 -15.38 -15.88 2.30
CA ILE A 3 -14.20 -16.15 1.47
C ILE A 3 -13.01 -15.27 1.88
N TYR A 4 -13.24 -14.01 2.26
CA TYR A 4 -12.20 -13.10 2.74
C TYR A 4 -11.61 -13.57 4.08
N ILE A 5 -12.46 -13.99 5.02
CA ILE A 5 -12.01 -14.57 6.30
C ILE A 5 -11.18 -15.82 6.06
N LEU A 6 -11.64 -16.72 5.20
CA LEU A 6 -10.91 -17.94 4.83
C LEU A 6 -9.55 -17.60 4.22
N LEU A 7 -9.49 -16.60 3.35
CA LEU A 7 -8.26 -16.15 2.71
C LEU A 7 -7.27 -15.57 3.72
N ILE A 8 -7.71 -14.79 4.71
CA ILE A 8 -6.84 -14.32 5.79
C ILE A 8 -6.34 -15.49 6.63
N ILE A 9 -7.22 -16.42 7.03
CA ILE A 9 -6.84 -17.59 7.83
C ILE A 9 -5.80 -18.43 7.09
N LEU A 10 -6.05 -18.73 5.81
CA LEU A 10 -5.16 -19.53 4.98
C LEU A 10 -3.81 -18.83 4.77
N SER A 11 -3.82 -17.53 4.48
CA SER A 11 -2.60 -16.72 4.40
C SER A 11 -1.81 -16.77 5.70
N THR A 12 -2.50 -16.62 6.84
CA THR A 12 -1.89 -16.67 8.16
C THR A 12 -1.25 -18.02 8.43
N ILE A 13 -1.94 -19.13 8.14
CA ILE A 13 -1.41 -20.49 8.30
C ILE A 13 -0.15 -20.68 7.43
N ILE A 14 -0.21 -20.28 6.15
CA ILE A 14 0.93 -20.39 5.23
C ILE A 14 2.16 -19.67 5.80
N PHE A 15 2.03 -18.41 6.21
CA PHE A 15 3.20 -17.63 6.63
C PHE A 15 3.61 -17.87 8.09
N ILE A 16 2.73 -18.37 8.96
CA ILE A 16 3.14 -18.92 10.27
C ILE A 16 4.00 -20.17 10.06
N SER A 17 3.67 -21.01 9.08
CA SER A 17 4.47 -22.20 8.79
C SER A 17 5.92 -21.87 8.44
N HIS A 18 6.19 -20.71 7.82
CA HIS A 18 7.55 -20.25 7.48
C HIS A 18 8.44 -20.02 8.71
N ILE A 19 7.87 -19.86 9.90
CA ILE A 19 8.63 -19.76 11.15
C ILE A 19 9.22 -21.12 11.51
N TYR A 20 8.46 -22.20 11.28
CA TYR A 20 8.80 -23.55 11.68
C TYR A 20 9.52 -24.33 10.57
N VAL A 21 9.20 -24.03 9.31
CA VAL A 21 9.81 -24.66 8.14
C VAL A 21 11.10 -23.93 7.76
N LYS A 22 12.23 -24.58 8.02
CA LYS A 22 13.56 -24.01 7.72
C LYS A 22 13.94 -24.04 6.24
N ASP A 23 13.28 -24.88 5.43
CA ASP A 23 13.55 -25.02 4.01
C ASP A 23 12.98 -23.84 3.20
N GLU A 24 13.87 -23.01 2.65
CA GLU A 24 13.46 -21.86 1.84
C GLU A 24 12.79 -22.24 0.51
N LYS A 25 13.03 -23.45 -0.03
CA LYS A 25 12.29 -23.92 -1.21
C LYS A 25 10.82 -24.15 -0.87
N VAL A 26 10.55 -24.77 0.28
CA VAL A 26 9.17 -24.97 0.75
C VAL A 26 8.50 -23.63 1.05
N ASN A 27 9.22 -22.69 1.67
CA ASN A 27 8.71 -21.34 1.91
C ASN A 27 8.40 -20.59 0.60
N PHE A 28 9.24 -20.76 -0.41
CA PHE A 28 9.00 -20.20 -1.74
C PHE A 28 7.77 -20.81 -2.42
N VAL A 29 7.64 -22.14 -2.41
CA VAL A 29 6.50 -22.84 -3.02
C VAL A 29 5.19 -22.46 -2.32
N THR A 30 5.16 -22.45 -0.99
CA THR A 30 3.96 -22.08 -0.23
C THR A 30 3.61 -20.60 -0.40
N ALA A 31 4.60 -19.70 -0.49
CA ALA A 31 4.35 -18.30 -0.87
C ALA A 31 3.80 -18.18 -2.30
N PHE A 32 4.27 -19.01 -3.24
CA PHE A 32 3.75 -19.03 -4.60
C PHE A 32 2.31 -19.56 -4.66
N VAL A 33 1.97 -20.57 -3.87
CA VAL A 33 0.57 -21.03 -3.69
C VAL A 33 -0.30 -19.88 -3.16
N TRP A 34 0.20 -19.11 -2.18
CA TRP A 34 -0.49 -17.89 -1.73
C TRP A 34 -0.70 -16.89 -2.87
N VAL A 35 0.30 -16.64 -3.73
CA VAL A 35 0.13 -15.77 -4.91
C VAL A 35 -1.01 -16.26 -5.81
N LEU A 36 -1.07 -17.55 -6.10
CA LEU A 36 -2.13 -18.11 -6.94
C LEU A 36 -3.51 -17.95 -6.29
N LEU A 37 -3.63 -18.20 -4.98
CA LEU A 37 -4.88 -18.00 -4.24
C LEU A 37 -5.34 -16.55 -4.27
N MET A 38 -4.43 -15.60 -4.05
CA MET A 38 -4.73 -14.17 -4.11
C MET A 38 -5.10 -13.74 -5.52
N THR A 39 -4.42 -14.27 -6.53
CA THR A 39 -4.70 -14.01 -7.94
C THR A 39 -6.10 -14.45 -8.32
N LEU A 40 -6.49 -15.67 -7.95
CA LEU A 40 -7.82 -16.19 -8.19
C LEU A 40 -8.86 -15.34 -7.46
N PHE A 41 -8.65 -15.04 -6.18
CA PHE A 41 -9.62 -14.26 -5.41
C PHE A 41 -9.81 -12.85 -5.98
N VAL A 42 -8.72 -12.12 -6.25
CA VAL A 42 -8.78 -10.72 -6.68
C VAL A 42 -9.12 -10.61 -8.16
N GLY A 43 -8.57 -11.47 -9.01
CA GLY A 43 -8.84 -11.48 -10.44
C GLY A 43 -10.27 -11.92 -10.81
N SER A 44 -10.94 -12.67 -9.93
CA SER A 44 -12.34 -13.10 -10.14
C SER A 44 -13.39 -12.08 -9.68
N GLN A 45 -12.99 -10.94 -9.11
CA GLN A 45 -13.96 -9.94 -8.67
C GLN A 45 -14.52 -9.21 -9.89
N ASP A 46 -15.80 -9.45 -10.20
CA ASP A 46 -16.51 -8.76 -11.28
C ASP A 46 -17.31 -7.57 -10.76
N GLY A 47 -17.25 -6.45 -11.47
CA GLY A 47 -17.97 -5.22 -11.13
C GLY A 47 -17.47 -4.53 -9.86
N ILE A 48 -16.33 -4.95 -9.31
CA ILE A 48 -15.77 -4.35 -8.09
C ILE A 48 -14.73 -3.29 -8.46
N GLY A 49 -15.01 -2.07 -7.99
CA GLY A 49 -14.11 -0.94 -8.03
C GLY A 49 -14.46 0.08 -9.11
N THR A 50 -14.15 1.34 -8.83
CA THR A 50 -14.61 2.48 -9.65
C THR A 50 -14.15 2.40 -11.11
N ASP A 51 -12.97 1.83 -11.35
CA ASP A 51 -12.36 1.78 -12.68
C ASP A 51 -12.59 0.45 -13.43
N HIS A 52 -13.28 -0.52 -12.82
CA HIS A 52 -13.42 -1.88 -13.38
C HIS A 52 -14.09 -1.87 -14.77
N SER A 53 -15.27 -1.25 -14.88
CA SER A 53 -15.99 -1.12 -16.14
C SER A 53 -15.21 -0.31 -17.17
N ASN A 54 -14.47 0.71 -16.72
CA ASN A 54 -13.64 1.53 -17.59
C ASN A 54 -12.52 0.70 -18.23
N TYR A 55 -11.86 -0.20 -17.48
CA TYR A 55 -10.83 -1.06 -18.06
C TYR A 55 -11.42 -2.03 -19.10
N ILE A 56 -12.56 -2.65 -18.82
CA ILE A 56 -13.23 -3.54 -19.77
C ILE A 56 -13.58 -2.79 -21.06
N ALA A 57 -14.26 -1.65 -20.93
CA ALA A 57 -14.65 -0.82 -22.07
C ALA A 57 -13.44 -0.34 -22.89
N GLN A 58 -12.32 0.00 -22.24
CA GLN A 58 -11.09 0.37 -22.93
C GLN A 58 -10.46 -0.83 -23.66
N ILE A 59 -10.46 -2.03 -23.09
CA ILE A 59 -9.89 -3.21 -23.76
C ILE A 59 -10.72 -3.57 -25.00
N GLU A 60 -12.04 -3.52 -24.88
CA GLU A 60 -12.99 -3.88 -25.94
C GLU A 60 -13.09 -2.82 -27.04
N SER A 61 -12.82 -1.55 -26.71
CA SER A 61 -12.78 -0.46 -27.69
C SER A 61 -11.38 -0.32 -28.30
N PRO A 62 -11.21 -0.46 -29.62
CA PRO A 62 -9.91 -0.28 -30.27
C PRO A 62 -9.43 1.19 -30.25
N TRP A 63 -10.34 2.14 -29.98
CA TRP A 63 -10.09 3.58 -30.08
C TRP A 63 -9.54 4.20 -28.81
N VAL A 64 -9.62 3.50 -27.67
CA VAL A 64 -9.09 3.99 -26.40
C VAL A 64 -7.79 3.27 -26.10
N VAL A 65 -6.72 4.04 -25.98
CA VAL A 65 -5.37 3.54 -25.68
C VAL A 65 -4.96 4.08 -24.31
N PRO A 66 -4.62 3.21 -23.35
CA PRO A 66 -4.12 3.64 -22.05
C PRO A 66 -2.79 4.39 -22.22
N SER A 67 -2.45 5.27 -21.28
CA SER A 67 -1.24 6.08 -21.41
C SER A 67 0.05 5.37 -20.98
N GLU A 68 -0.07 4.34 -20.13
CA GLU A 68 1.06 3.70 -19.46
C GLU A 68 1.61 2.52 -20.28
N PRO A 69 2.94 2.44 -20.50
CA PRO A 69 3.53 1.47 -21.43
C PRO A 69 3.20 0.02 -21.13
N PHE A 70 3.18 -0.36 -19.85
CA PHE A 70 2.84 -1.73 -19.46
C PHE A 70 1.36 -2.05 -19.73
N THR A 71 0.45 -1.11 -19.50
CA THR A 71 -0.98 -1.31 -19.80
C THR A 71 -1.21 -1.43 -21.30
N ILE A 72 -0.53 -0.61 -22.11
CA ILE A 72 -0.57 -0.71 -23.58
C ILE A 72 -0.15 -2.12 -24.04
N LEU A 73 0.96 -2.63 -23.51
CA LEU A 73 1.45 -3.97 -23.82
C LEU A 73 0.43 -5.06 -23.45
N VAL A 74 -0.14 -4.99 -22.23
CA VAL A 74 -1.15 -5.97 -21.78
C VAL A 74 -2.39 -5.94 -22.68
N PHE A 75 -2.88 -4.75 -23.03
CA PHE A 75 -4.03 -4.60 -23.93
C PHE A 75 -3.73 -5.14 -25.32
N ALA A 76 -2.54 -4.86 -25.85
CA ALA A 76 -2.11 -5.38 -27.15
C ALA A 76 -2.10 -6.91 -27.17
N ILE A 77 -1.60 -7.56 -26.11
CA ILE A 77 -1.62 -9.03 -25.96
C ILE A 77 -3.06 -9.54 -25.92
N ILE A 78 -3.91 -9.00 -25.03
CA ILE A 78 -5.29 -9.45 -24.87
C ILE A 78 -6.05 -9.37 -26.21
N ARG A 79 -5.94 -8.22 -26.90
CA ARG A 79 -6.59 -8.00 -28.20
C ARG A 79 -6.03 -8.89 -29.31
N SER A 80 -4.71 -9.05 -29.40
CA SER A 80 -4.06 -9.82 -30.48
C SER A 80 -4.38 -11.31 -30.40
N PHE A 81 -4.57 -11.85 -29.19
CA PHE A 81 -4.86 -13.26 -28.98
C PHE A 81 -6.36 -13.55 -28.78
N GLY A 82 -7.24 -12.53 -28.85
CA GLY A 82 -8.67 -12.70 -28.63
C GLY A 82 -9.03 -13.22 -27.23
N ILE A 83 -8.23 -12.87 -26.23
CA ILE A 83 -8.44 -13.30 -24.84
C ILE A 83 -9.54 -12.44 -24.22
N SER A 84 -10.30 -13.01 -23.29
CA SER A 84 -11.28 -12.27 -22.49
C SER A 84 -10.66 -11.04 -21.79
N SER A 85 -11.38 -9.91 -21.80
CA SER A 85 -11.01 -8.66 -21.12
C SER A 85 -10.69 -8.87 -19.64
N TYR A 86 -11.32 -9.87 -19.00
CA TYR A 86 -11.06 -10.23 -17.61
C TYR A 86 -9.63 -10.70 -17.34
N ALA A 87 -8.90 -11.18 -18.36
CA ALA A 87 -7.50 -11.57 -18.22
C ALA A 87 -6.61 -10.42 -17.71
N PHE A 88 -6.99 -9.17 -17.99
CA PHE A 88 -6.34 -7.99 -17.42
C PHE A 88 -6.26 -8.04 -15.89
N PHE A 89 -7.38 -8.33 -15.21
CA PHE A 89 -7.43 -8.36 -13.75
C PHE A 89 -6.60 -9.51 -13.17
N TYR A 90 -6.62 -10.68 -13.81
CA TYR A 90 -5.78 -11.80 -13.40
C TYR A 90 -4.29 -11.50 -13.56
N ILE A 91 -3.87 -10.88 -14.67
CA ILE A 91 -2.46 -10.50 -14.91
C ILE A 91 -2.00 -9.51 -13.84
N TYR A 92 -2.77 -8.45 -13.61
CA TYR A 92 -2.41 -7.43 -12.62
C TYR A 92 -2.44 -7.97 -11.19
N ALA A 93 -3.43 -8.80 -10.83
CA ALA A 93 -3.49 -9.46 -9.54
C ALA A 93 -2.27 -10.37 -9.33
N PHE A 94 -1.97 -11.22 -10.31
CA PHE A 94 -0.81 -12.12 -10.26
C PHE A 94 0.48 -11.36 -10.00
N LEU A 95 0.76 -10.34 -10.82
CA LEU A 95 1.99 -9.56 -10.67
C LEU A 95 2.04 -8.82 -9.33
N THR A 96 0.91 -8.27 -8.88
CA THR A 96 0.83 -7.54 -7.60
C THR A 96 1.22 -8.48 -6.46
N TYR A 97 0.55 -9.63 -6.35
CA TYR A 97 0.81 -10.57 -5.27
C TYR A 97 2.16 -11.27 -5.42
N PHE A 98 2.65 -11.48 -6.63
CA PHE A 98 4.00 -11.99 -6.87
C PHE A 98 5.07 -11.06 -6.30
N TYR A 99 5.01 -9.76 -6.59
CA TYR A 99 5.97 -8.79 -6.05
C TYR A 99 5.82 -8.60 -4.54
N LEU A 100 4.60 -8.62 -4.01
CA LEU A 100 4.36 -8.60 -2.57
C LEU A 100 4.95 -9.84 -1.88
N ALA A 101 4.73 -11.05 -2.42
CA ALA A 101 5.32 -12.27 -1.89
C ALA A 101 6.85 -12.23 -1.92
N LYS A 102 7.45 -11.72 -3.01
CA LYS A 102 8.90 -11.52 -3.10
C LYS A 102 9.40 -10.54 -2.03
N ALA A 103 8.68 -9.44 -1.77
CA ALA A 103 9.01 -8.50 -0.70
C ALA A 103 8.91 -9.16 0.69
N VAL A 104 7.85 -9.93 0.95
CA VAL A 104 7.67 -10.68 2.20
C VAL A 104 8.82 -11.67 2.41
N LEU A 105 9.21 -12.42 1.38
CA LEU A 105 10.28 -13.42 1.50
C LEU A 105 11.67 -12.80 1.78
N LEU A 106 11.88 -11.52 1.45
CA LEU A 106 13.08 -10.78 1.83
C LEU A 106 13.09 -10.36 3.32
N SER A 107 11.95 -10.39 4.00
CA SER A 107 11.86 -10.10 5.43
C SER A 107 12.21 -11.32 6.29
N ASP A 108 12.52 -11.05 7.55
CA ASP A 108 12.80 -12.07 8.56
C ASP A 108 11.62 -13.04 8.69
N ARG A 109 11.90 -14.34 8.71
CA ARG A 109 10.89 -15.41 8.84
C ARG A 109 9.92 -15.18 9.99
N ASN A 110 10.40 -14.65 11.11
CA ASN A 110 9.61 -14.43 12.32
C ASN A 110 8.57 -13.32 12.17
N ILE A 111 8.67 -12.47 11.13
CA ILE A 111 7.73 -11.36 10.92
C ILE A 111 6.91 -11.51 9.64
N ARG A 112 7.22 -12.48 8.75
CA ARG A 112 6.56 -12.65 7.44
C ARG A 112 5.04 -12.70 7.52
N PHE A 113 4.47 -13.44 8.49
CA PHE A 113 3.02 -13.52 8.64
C PHE A 113 2.40 -12.19 9.06
N ILE A 114 3.06 -11.39 9.92
CA ILE A 114 2.57 -10.07 10.30
C ILE A 114 2.61 -9.13 9.09
N VAL A 115 3.68 -9.19 8.29
CA VAL A 115 3.78 -8.42 7.04
C VAL A 115 2.60 -8.77 6.11
N VAL A 116 2.27 -10.05 5.95
CA VAL A 116 1.15 -10.48 5.10
C VAL A 116 -0.19 -10.05 5.66
N ILE A 117 -0.36 -10.15 6.98
CA ILE A 117 -1.52 -9.62 7.67
C ILE A 117 -1.64 -8.11 7.40
N MET A 118 -0.56 -7.34 7.53
CA MET A 118 -0.55 -5.91 7.20
C MET A 118 -0.91 -5.64 5.74
N ILE A 119 -0.45 -6.47 4.80
CA ILE A 119 -0.83 -6.36 3.38
C ILE A 119 -2.35 -6.51 3.23
N LEU A 120 -2.91 -7.59 3.78
CA LEU A 120 -4.34 -7.91 3.69
C LEU A 120 -5.23 -6.87 4.39
N GLN A 121 -4.69 -6.21 5.42
CA GLN A 121 -5.41 -5.23 6.23
C GLN A 121 -5.25 -3.79 5.75
N SER A 122 -4.15 -3.50 5.04
CA SER A 122 -3.88 -2.18 4.55
C SER A 122 -4.73 -1.84 3.32
N LEU A 123 -4.75 -0.55 3.00
CA LEU A 123 -5.27 -0.05 1.73
C LEU A 123 -4.70 -0.81 0.53
N LEU A 124 -3.52 -1.45 0.59
CA LEU A 124 -2.97 -2.22 -0.52
C LEU A 124 -3.92 -3.30 -1.02
N PHE A 125 -4.57 -4.04 -0.13
CA PHE A 125 -5.48 -5.10 -0.53
C PHE A 125 -6.79 -4.52 -1.10
N PHE A 126 -7.45 -3.64 -0.37
CA PHE A 126 -8.75 -3.09 -0.80
C PHE A 126 -8.64 -2.12 -1.99
N GLN A 127 -7.55 -1.38 -2.11
CA GLN A 127 -7.30 -0.54 -3.28
C GLN A 127 -6.83 -1.38 -4.48
N SER A 128 -6.45 -2.65 -4.31
CA SER A 128 -6.14 -3.51 -5.47
C SER A 128 -7.36 -3.71 -6.39
N PHE A 129 -8.57 -3.53 -5.85
CA PHE A 129 -9.82 -3.56 -6.63
C PHE A 129 -10.13 -2.24 -7.34
N ASN A 130 -9.67 -1.10 -6.80
CA ASN A 130 -10.04 0.23 -7.28
C ASN A 130 -8.93 0.88 -8.13
N LEU A 131 -7.69 0.72 -7.71
CA LEU A 131 -6.50 1.37 -8.27
C LEU A 131 -5.50 0.31 -8.76
N VAL A 132 -6.01 -0.67 -9.51
CA VAL A 132 -5.32 -1.89 -9.96
C VAL A 132 -3.88 -1.63 -10.42
N ARG A 133 -3.69 -0.62 -11.28
CA ARG A 133 -2.39 -0.28 -11.86
C ARG A 133 -1.44 0.37 -10.85
N GLN A 134 -1.95 1.30 -10.04
CA GLN A 134 -1.15 1.99 -9.04
C GLN A 134 -0.72 1.05 -7.91
N ILE A 135 -1.58 0.11 -7.50
CA ILE A 135 -1.23 -0.88 -6.46
C ILE A 135 -0.18 -1.86 -6.96
N LEU A 136 -0.24 -2.29 -8.23
CA LEU A 136 0.87 -3.06 -8.82
C LEU A 136 2.18 -2.27 -8.77
N ALA A 137 2.16 -0.99 -9.14
CA ALA A 137 3.36 -0.15 -9.05
C ALA A 137 3.86 0.01 -7.60
N CYS A 138 2.96 0.12 -6.62
CA CYS A 138 3.31 0.15 -5.19
C CYS A 138 3.92 -1.18 -4.71
N ALA A 139 3.42 -2.32 -5.17
CA ALA A 139 3.97 -3.64 -4.86
C ALA A 139 5.39 -3.81 -5.42
N ILE A 140 5.62 -3.38 -6.66
CA ILE A 140 6.95 -3.37 -7.30
C ILE A 140 7.89 -2.42 -6.54
N PHE A 141 7.41 -1.22 -6.19
CA PHE A 141 8.16 -0.24 -5.41
C PHE A 141 8.58 -0.79 -4.04
N LEU A 142 7.65 -1.42 -3.32
CA LEU A 142 7.89 -2.03 -2.02
C LEU A 142 8.93 -3.16 -2.10
N TYR A 143 8.86 -3.98 -3.14
CA TYR A 143 9.88 -5.00 -3.42
C TYR A 143 11.25 -4.36 -3.67
N GLY A 144 11.32 -3.32 -4.49
CA GLY A 144 12.54 -2.56 -4.74
C GLY A 144 13.14 -1.95 -3.47
N LEU A 145 12.31 -1.39 -2.59
CA LEU A 145 12.72 -0.84 -1.29
C LEU A 145 13.39 -1.93 -0.42
N MET A 146 12.76 -3.10 -0.32
CA MET A 146 13.31 -4.24 0.43
C MET A 146 14.63 -4.76 -0.16
N LEU A 147 14.77 -4.80 -1.49
CA LEU A 147 16.04 -5.17 -2.12
C LEU A 147 17.17 -4.24 -1.70
N ILE A 148 16.96 -2.93 -1.74
CA ILE A 148 17.97 -1.94 -1.32
C ILE A 148 18.30 -2.11 0.16
N SER A 149 17.30 -2.27 1.02
CA SER A 149 17.50 -2.49 2.46
C SER A 149 18.27 -3.77 2.77
N CYS A 150 18.15 -4.80 1.93
CA CYS A 150 18.98 -6.01 2.00
C CYS A 150 20.34 -5.88 1.29
N GLY A 151 20.77 -4.66 0.91
CA GLY A 151 22.05 -4.38 0.25
C GLY A 151 22.11 -4.70 -1.25
N LYS A 152 21.00 -5.09 -1.88
CA LYS A 152 20.94 -5.44 -3.30
C LYS A 152 20.70 -4.20 -4.17
N LYS A 153 21.55 -3.97 -5.19
CA LYS A 153 21.51 -2.76 -6.05
C LYS A 153 20.58 -2.87 -7.26
N HIS A 154 19.39 -3.44 -7.11
CA HIS A 154 18.45 -3.68 -8.23
C HIS A 154 17.53 -2.47 -8.48
N TYR A 155 18.10 -1.32 -8.85
CA TYR A 155 17.33 -0.10 -9.09
C TYR A 155 16.38 -0.19 -10.29
N ILE A 156 16.61 -1.13 -11.21
CA ILE A 156 15.75 -1.37 -12.39
C ILE A 156 14.29 -1.67 -12.02
N VAL A 157 14.06 -2.20 -10.81
CA VAL A 157 12.71 -2.49 -10.29
C VAL A 157 11.87 -1.21 -10.20
N PHE A 158 12.47 -0.05 -9.94
CA PHE A 158 11.72 1.21 -9.92
C PHE A 158 11.36 1.73 -11.30
N VAL A 159 12.20 1.45 -12.30
CA VAL A 159 11.86 1.73 -13.71
C VAL A 159 10.66 0.88 -14.10
N LEU A 160 10.63 -0.40 -13.70
CA LEU A 160 9.46 -1.26 -13.92
C LEU A 160 8.20 -0.69 -13.25
N ALA A 161 8.28 -0.21 -12.00
CA ALA A 161 7.15 0.43 -11.32
C ALA A 161 6.63 1.66 -12.09
N PHE A 162 7.54 2.48 -12.64
CA PHE A 162 7.19 3.64 -13.46
C PHE A 162 6.51 3.25 -14.79
N LEU A 163 6.96 2.17 -15.44
CA LEU A 163 6.32 1.66 -16.67
C LEU A 163 4.90 1.13 -16.41
N VAL A 164 4.62 0.66 -15.19
CA VAL A 164 3.27 0.25 -14.77
C VAL A 164 2.40 1.48 -14.47
N HIS A 165 2.95 2.46 -13.75
CA HIS A 165 2.21 3.66 -13.38
C HIS A 165 3.14 4.86 -13.18
N TYR A 166 2.89 5.95 -13.90
CA TYR A 166 3.78 7.12 -13.93
C TYR A 166 3.99 7.77 -12.55
N SER A 167 3.01 7.68 -11.65
CA SER A 167 3.17 8.24 -10.29
C SER A 167 4.28 7.57 -9.48
N ALA A 168 4.81 6.41 -9.90
CA ALA A 168 5.96 5.78 -9.26
C ALA A 168 7.24 6.63 -9.36
N LEU A 169 7.29 7.60 -10.28
CA LEU A 169 8.35 8.61 -10.33
C LEU A 169 8.48 9.36 -9.00
N PHE A 170 7.37 9.69 -8.34
CA PHE A 170 7.38 10.30 -7.02
C PHE A 170 7.98 9.34 -5.98
N GLY A 171 7.68 8.05 -6.05
CA GLY A 171 8.30 7.03 -5.19
C GLY A 171 9.83 7.02 -5.35
N ILE A 172 10.34 7.10 -6.57
CA ILE A 172 11.80 7.18 -6.83
C ILE A 172 12.39 8.41 -6.17
N LEU A 173 11.77 9.58 -6.36
CA LEU A 173 12.20 10.83 -5.71
C LEU A 173 12.21 10.68 -4.18
N MET A 174 11.21 10.02 -3.60
CA MET A 174 11.14 9.77 -2.16
C MET A 174 12.27 8.89 -1.66
N ILE A 175 12.74 7.91 -2.43
CA ILE A 175 13.91 7.11 -2.04
C ILE A 175 15.17 7.97 -2.02
N VAL A 176 15.35 8.85 -3.01
CA VAL A 176 16.49 9.77 -3.06
C VAL A 176 16.48 10.67 -1.82
N LEU A 177 15.34 11.29 -1.52
CA LEU A 177 15.17 12.13 -0.32
C LEU A 177 15.39 11.33 0.97
N ALA A 178 14.81 10.14 1.08
CA ALA A 178 14.93 9.29 2.26
C ALA A 178 16.38 8.86 2.54
N LYS A 179 17.24 8.74 1.53
CA LYS A 179 18.68 8.48 1.71
C LYS A 179 19.46 9.68 2.26
N MET A 180 18.94 10.89 2.08
CA MET A 180 19.57 12.13 2.55
C MET A 180 19.13 12.50 3.97
N ILE A 181 18.06 11.88 4.47
CA ILE A 181 17.48 12.15 5.79
C ILE A 181 18.13 11.24 6.83
N LYS A 182 18.33 11.78 8.04
CA LYS A 182 18.55 10.98 9.25
C LYS A 182 17.45 11.29 10.24
N VAL A 183 16.69 10.29 10.66
CA VAL A 183 15.58 10.48 11.61
C VAL A 183 16.15 10.90 12.96
N ASN A 184 16.06 12.19 13.25
CA ASN A 184 16.54 12.85 14.46
C ASN A 184 15.42 13.70 15.08
N ILE A 185 15.75 14.50 16.11
CA ILE A 185 14.77 15.36 16.78
C ILE A 185 14.12 16.38 15.83
N VAL A 186 14.85 16.88 14.83
CA VAL A 186 14.32 17.82 13.84
C VAL A 186 13.25 17.15 12.98
N VAL A 187 13.49 15.92 12.50
CA VAL A 187 12.48 15.14 11.75
C VAL A 187 11.25 14.85 12.62
N LEU A 188 11.44 14.55 13.90
CA LEU A 188 10.32 14.39 14.83
C LEU A 188 9.52 15.68 14.99
N MET A 189 10.19 16.84 15.12
CA MET A 189 9.51 18.14 15.22
C MET A 189 8.75 18.47 13.94
N ILE A 190 9.32 18.19 12.76
CA ILE A 190 8.63 18.34 11.47
C ILE A 190 7.41 17.43 11.42
N TYR A 191 7.54 16.18 11.87
CA TYR A 191 6.43 15.25 11.96
C TYR A 191 5.31 15.75 12.89
N ILE A 192 5.63 16.18 14.10
CA ILE A 192 4.65 16.75 15.04
C ILE A 192 3.99 18.00 14.44
N GLY A 193 4.77 18.88 13.81
CA GLY A 193 4.26 20.04 13.08
C GLY A 193 3.29 19.64 11.96
N SER A 194 3.59 18.59 11.20
CA SER A 194 2.68 18.07 10.16
C SER A 194 1.36 17.56 10.74
N VAL A 195 1.38 16.96 11.94
CA VAL A 195 0.17 16.52 12.65
C VAL A 195 -0.65 17.72 13.11
N CYS A 196 -0.01 18.78 13.61
CA CYS A 196 -0.70 20.03 13.93
C CYS A 196 -1.37 20.64 12.71
N ILE A 197 -0.69 20.63 11.55
CA ILE A 197 -1.27 21.06 10.27
C ILE A 197 -2.50 20.24 9.91
N LEU A 198 -2.42 18.91 10.03
CA LEU A 198 -3.56 18.03 9.80
C LEU A 198 -4.75 18.36 10.71
N LEU A 199 -4.50 18.62 12.00
CA LEU A 199 -5.53 19.01 12.98
C LEU A 199 -6.22 20.34 12.64
N TRP A 200 -5.53 21.24 11.95
CA TRP A 200 -6.06 22.54 11.51
C TRP A 200 -6.77 22.46 10.15
N GLY A 201 -7.00 21.26 9.60
CA GLY A 201 -7.67 21.05 8.31
C GLY A 201 -6.71 20.90 7.12
N GLY A 202 -5.42 20.70 7.37
CA GLY A 202 -4.39 20.56 6.33
C GLY A 202 -3.91 21.91 5.77
N PHE A 203 -2.76 21.90 5.10
CA PHE A 203 -2.14 23.10 4.54
C PHE A 203 -2.51 23.28 3.08
N MET A 204 -3.77 23.58 2.73
CA MET A 204 -4.12 23.49 1.30
C MET A 204 -5.07 24.51 0.69
N SER A 205 -5.97 25.20 1.39
CA SER A 205 -6.81 26.20 0.68
C SER A 205 -5.95 27.34 0.08
N GLY A 206 -4.94 27.82 0.82
CA GLY A 206 -3.99 28.83 0.35
C GLY A 206 -2.86 28.31 -0.54
N PHE A 207 -2.51 27.01 -0.48
CA PHE A 207 -1.44 26.43 -1.30
C PHE A 207 -1.97 25.88 -2.63
N ILE A 208 -3.14 25.22 -2.63
CA ILE A 208 -3.78 24.74 -3.86
C ILE A 208 -4.15 25.90 -4.76
N SER A 209 -4.68 27.00 -4.21
CA SER A 209 -5.06 28.19 -4.99
C SER A 209 -3.89 28.81 -5.78
N ILE A 210 -2.64 28.62 -5.34
CA ILE A 210 -1.43 29.04 -6.08
C ILE A 210 -1.22 28.18 -7.34
N PHE A 211 -1.51 26.88 -7.26
CA PHE A 211 -1.29 25.92 -8.36
C PHE A 211 -2.55 25.59 -9.17
N GLU A 212 -3.73 26.00 -8.70
CA GLU A 212 -5.03 25.83 -9.33
C GLU A 212 -5.04 26.31 -10.79
N PRO A 213 -4.45 27.46 -11.16
CA PRO A 213 -4.40 27.91 -12.56
C PRO A 213 -3.58 27.01 -13.48
N ILE A 214 -2.65 26.24 -12.91
CA ILE A 214 -1.77 25.30 -13.63
C ILE A 214 -2.45 23.93 -13.71
N ILE A 215 -2.93 23.42 -12.58
CA ILE A 215 -3.58 22.10 -12.50
C ILE A 215 -4.90 22.10 -13.29
N GLY A 216 -5.66 23.19 -13.26
CA GLY A 216 -6.91 23.35 -14.00
C GLY A 216 -6.76 23.26 -15.52
N LYS A 217 -5.55 23.47 -16.04
CA LYS A 217 -5.23 23.31 -17.47
C LYS A 217 -4.79 21.89 -17.85
N THR A 218 -4.72 20.97 -16.88
CA THR A 218 -4.32 19.58 -17.11
C THR A 218 -5.54 18.65 -17.12
N TYR A 219 -5.36 17.42 -17.59
CA TYR A 219 -6.37 16.34 -17.47
C TYR A 219 -6.86 16.16 -16.01
N TYR A 220 -6.04 16.52 -15.02
CA TYR A 220 -6.39 16.44 -13.60
C TYR A 220 -7.21 17.63 -13.08
N GLY A 221 -7.54 18.62 -13.91
CA GLY A 221 -8.31 19.80 -13.52
C GLY A 221 -9.69 19.46 -12.94
N TYR A 222 -10.34 18.41 -13.44
CA TYR A 222 -11.61 17.89 -12.89
C TYR A 222 -11.51 17.52 -11.39
N TYR A 223 -10.34 17.10 -10.91
CA TYR A 223 -10.17 16.78 -9.49
C TYR A 223 -10.11 18.02 -8.59
N LEU A 224 -9.86 19.22 -9.14
CA LEU A 224 -9.92 20.48 -8.38
C LEU A 224 -11.36 20.80 -7.98
N GLU A 225 -12.33 20.64 -8.88
CA GLU A 225 -13.75 20.84 -8.57
C GLU A 225 -14.26 19.82 -7.53
N SER A 226 -13.75 18.59 -7.58
CA SER A 226 -14.06 17.56 -6.57
C SER A 226 -13.43 17.82 -5.19
N ALA A 227 -12.39 18.67 -5.11
CA ALA A 227 -11.72 19.01 -3.86
C ALA A 227 -12.58 19.91 -2.95
N LEU A 228 -13.54 20.64 -3.52
CA LEU A 228 -14.47 21.51 -2.80
C LEU A 228 -15.56 20.73 -2.02
N ILE A 229 -15.81 19.46 -2.35
CA ILE A 229 -16.90 18.68 -1.76
C ILE A 229 -16.61 18.25 -0.30
N ASN A 230 -15.36 18.34 0.15
CA ASN A 230 -14.96 17.99 1.52
C ASN A 230 -14.75 19.20 2.45
N GLU A 231 -15.18 20.41 2.09
CA GLU A 231 -15.12 21.58 2.99
C GLU A 231 -15.85 21.36 4.34
N ASN A 232 -16.81 20.43 4.40
CA ASN A 232 -17.58 20.11 5.61
C ASN A 232 -17.15 18.84 6.35
N GLN A 233 -16.13 18.13 5.90
CA GLN A 233 -15.48 17.13 6.74
C GLN A 233 -14.22 17.75 7.31
N THR A 234 -14.37 18.49 8.40
CA THR A 234 -13.31 18.55 9.40
C THR A 234 -12.84 17.11 9.58
N ALA A 235 -11.63 16.79 9.09
CA ALA A 235 -11.00 15.51 9.31
C ALA A 235 -10.74 15.43 10.81
N HIS A 236 -11.78 15.15 11.59
CA HIS A 236 -11.70 14.91 13.00
C HIS A 236 -10.59 13.88 13.16
N PHE A 237 -9.70 14.13 14.12
CA PHE A 237 -8.56 13.28 14.41
C PHE A 237 -9.06 11.93 14.91
N GLY A 238 -9.52 11.11 13.96
CA GLY A 238 -10.23 9.87 14.21
C GLY A 238 -9.31 8.90 14.91
N VAL A 239 -9.90 7.89 15.54
CA VAL A 239 -9.17 6.88 16.31
C VAL A 239 -7.99 6.28 15.52
N VAL A 240 -8.13 6.11 14.20
CA VAL A 240 -7.06 5.62 13.33
C VAL A 240 -5.85 6.59 13.27
N TYR A 241 -6.08 7.89 13.14
CA TYR A 241 -5.01 8.90 13.13
C TYR A 241 -4.29 8.99 14.48
N GLN A 242 -5.04 8.89 15.58
CA GLN A 242 -4.48 8.84 16.94
C GLN A 242 -3.56 7.63 17.12
N VAL A 243 -4.00 6.45 16.67
CA VAL A 243 -3.20 5.22 16.74
C VAL A 243 -1.93 5.36 15.88
N ILE A 244 -2.04 5.87 14.66
CA ILE A 244 -0.88 6.08 13.77
C ILE A 244 0.11 7.09 14.38
N PHE A 245 -0.39 8.15 15.02
CA PHE A 245 0.44 9.12 15.72
C PHE A 245 1.23 8.49 16.85
N VAL A 246 0.56 7.78 17.75
CA VAL A 246 1.21 7.07 18.86
C VAL A 246 2.23 6.05 18.34
N LEU A 247 1.86 5.25 17.33
CA LEU A 247 2.78 4.30 16.71
C LEU A 247 4.02 4.98 16.15
N SER A 248 3.87 6.12 15.48
CA SER A 248 5.00 6.87 14.91
C SER A 248 5.96 7.39 15.98
N LEU A 249 5.43 7.82 17.14
CA LEU A 249 6.27 8.20 18.30
C LEU A 249 7.05 7.01 18.86
N ILE A 250 6.41 5.83 18.97
CA ILE A 250 7.07 4.61 19.45
C ILE A 250 8.16 4.17 18.44
N VAL A 251 7.88 4.24 17.13
CA VAL A 251 8.86 3.97 16.07
C VAL A 251 10.06 4.92 16.20
N TYR A 252 9.84 6.22 16.43
CA TYR A 252 10.90 7.18 16.66
C TYR A 252 11.76 6.82 17.90
N ALA A 253 11.11 6.46 19.00
CA ALA A 253 11.80 6.04 20.22
C ALA A 253 12.68 4.80 19.98
N LYS A 254 12.26 3.91 19.08
CA LYS A 254 12.99 2.70 18.67
C LYS A 254 13.88 2.87 17.43
N ARG A 255 14.09 4.09 16.92
CA ARG A 255 14.88 4.34 15.69
C ARG A 255 16.27 3.67 15.67
N ASN A 256 16.95 3.60 16.82
CA ASN A 256 18.28 2.99 16.92
C ASN A 256 18.27 1.50 16.53
N TYR A 257 17.16 0.78 16.77
CA TYR A 257 16.98 -0.60 16.31
C TYR A 257 17.02 -0.70 14.79
N TYR A 258 16.38 0.22 14.08
CA TYR A 258 16.35 0.21 12.62
C TYR A 258 17.73 0.55 12.04
N VAL A 259 18.39 1.56 12.61
CA VAL A 259 19.74 1.95 12.19
C VAL A 259 20.74 0.80 12.40
N SER A 260 20.73 0.14 13.56
CA SER A 260 21.65 -0.97 13.85
C SER A 260 21.43 -2.22 13.00
N ASN A 261 20.25 -2.38 12.41
CA ASN A 261 19.90 -3.52 11.55
C ASN A 261 19.93 -3.19 10.05
N ASN A 262 20.52 -2.05 9.63
CA ASN A 262 20.54 -1.58 8.23
C ASN A 262 19.15 -1.32 7.62
N LEU A 263 18.17 -0.97 8.46
CA LEU A 263 16.78 -0.69 8.07
C LEU A 263 16.48 0.83 8.05
N GLU A 264 17.52 1.67 8.08
CA GLU A 264 17.40 3.14 8.12
C GLU A 264 16.59 3.67 6.92
N LEU A 265 16.78 3.12 5.72
CA LEU A 265 16.02 3.56 4.55
C LEU A 265 14.50 3.36 4.72
N ILE A 266 14.08 2.20 5.25
CA ILE A 266 12.66 1.91 5.49
C ILE A 266 12.09 2.85 6.53
N LEU A 267 12.85 3.11 7.61
CA LEU A 267 12.49 4.07 8.65
C LEU A 267 12.31 5.49 8.08
N ASN A 268 13.24 5.93 7.22
CA ASN A 268 13.21 7.27 6.63
C ASN A 268 12.03 7.42 5.66
N VAL A 269 11.80 6.42 4.80
CA VAL A 269 10.64 6.39 3.89
C VAL A 269 9.33 6.42 4.67
N PHE A 270 9.26 5.74 5.81
CA PHE A 270 8.10 5.77 6.70
C PHE A 270 7.81 7.17 7.23
N PHE A 271 8.78 7.83 7.86
CA PHE A 271 8.56 9.18 8.40
C PHE A 271 8.25 10.19 7.29
N LEU A 272 8.94 10.12 6.15
CA LEU A 272 8.65 10.96 5.00
C LEU A 272 7.22 10.73 4.50
N GLY A 273 6.78 9.47 4.43
CA GLY A 273 5.41 9.12 4.06
C GLY A 273 4.37 9.66 5.02
N GLN A 274 4.60 9.55 6.33
CA GLN A 274 3.67 10.08 7.34
C GLN A 274 3.58 11.60 7.28
N ILE A 275 4.72 12.30 7.14
CA ILE A 275 4.75 13.77 6.99
C ILE A 275 3.96 14.18 5.73
N MET A 276 4.25 13.56 4.59
CA MET A 276 3.55 13.87 3.35
C MET A 276 2.06 13.56 3.43
N TYR A 277 1.68 12.44 4.02
CA TYR A 277 0.28 12.07 4.21
C TYR A 277 -0.46 13.13 5.04
N ASN A 278 0.15 13.63 6.11
CA ASN A 278 -0.44 14.68 6.94
C ASN A 278 -0.57 16.02 6.21
N VAL A 279 0.42 16.40 5.39
CA VAL A 279 0.43 17.66 4.65
C VAL A 279 -0.54 17.62 3.45
N LEU A 280 -0.63 16.48 2.76
CA LEU A 280 -1.41 16.31 1.53
C LEU A 280 -2.82 15.74 1.76
N SER A 281 -3.20 15.45 3.01
CA SER A 281 -4.48 14.83 3.39
C SER A 281 -5.71 15.59 2.90
N ALA A 282 -5.60 16.91 2.74
CA ALA A 282 -6.68 17.77 2.30
C ALA A 282 -7.06 17.59 0.81
N ASN A 283 -6.23 16.90 0.00
CA ASN A 283 -6.53 16.64 -1.41
C ASN A 283 -6.31 15.16 -1.74
N ILE A 284 -7.40 14.46 -2.06
CA ILE A 284 -7.40 13.01 -2.34
C ILE A 284 -6.42 12.65 -3.48
N THR A 285 -6.32 13.48 -4.51
CA THR A 285 -5.42 13.24 -5.66
C THR A 285 -3.96 13.36 -5.26
N LEU A 286 -3.59 14.39 -4.48
CA LEU A 286 -2.24 14.53 -3.95
C LEU A 286 -1.92 13.45 -2.91
N GLN A 287 -2.91 13.05 -2.10
CA GLN A 287 -2.76 11.97 -1.14
C GLN A 287 -2.41 10.63 -1.82
N ARG A 288 -2.88 10.35 -3.05
CA ARG A 288 -2.51 9.14 -3.79
C ARG A 288 -0.99 9.04 -4.04
N ILE A 289 -0.26 10.15 -4.11
CA ILE A 289 1.20 10.15 -4.25
C ILE A 289 1.86 9.53 -3.00
N THR A 290 1.24 9.70 -1.84
CA THR A 290 1.77 9.20 -0.57
C THR A 290 1.69 7.68 -0.43
N TYR A 291 0.98 6.98 -1.33
CA TYR A 291 0.87 5.53 -1.26
C TYR A 291 2.25 4.85 -1.35
N TYR A 292 3.17 5.35 -2.18
CA TYR A 292 4.52 4.78 -2.30
C TYR A 292 5.31 4.81 -0.98
N PRO A 293 5.48 5.96 -0.30
CA PRO A 293 6.16 5.92 0.99
C PRO A 293 5.29 5.29 2.10
N TYR A 294 3.96 5.39 2.05
CA TYR A 294 3.06 4.82 3.05
C TYR A 294 3.09 3.29 3.10
N VAL A 295 3.31 2.61 1.96
CA VAL A 295 3.43 1.13 1.96
C VAL A 295 4.60 0.59 2.78
N SER A 296 5.60 1.43 3.14
CA SER A 296 6.67 1.04 4.07
C SER A 296 6.13 0.62 5.45
N MET A 297 4.96 1.11 5.86
CA MET A 297 4.30 0.78 7.13
C MET A 297 4.02 -0.73 7.28
N VAL A 298 3.84 -1.43 6.16
CA VAL A 298 3.70 -2.90 6.10
C VAL A 298 4.89 -3.63 6.69
N PHE A 299 6.10 -3.04 6.67
CA PHE A 299 7.29 -3.61 7.30
C PHE A 299 7.64 -2.94 8.63
N VAL A 300 7.45 -1.62 8.75
CA VAL A 300 7.81 -0.87 9.97
C VAL A 300 7.05 -1.39 11.18
N ILE A 301 5.76 -1.67 11.06
CA ILE A 301 4.97 -2.17 12.20
C ILE A 301 5.45 -3.55 12.67
N PRO A 302 5.62 -4.56 11.79
CA PRO A 302 6.21 -5.84 12.18
C PRO A 302 7.61 -5.73 12.79
N LEU A 303 8.45 -4.83 12.26
CA LEU A 303 9.79 -4.59 12.79
C LEU A 303 9.76 -3.90 14.15
N LEU A 304 8.82 -2.97 14.37
CA LEU A 304 8.59 -2.34 15.67
C LEU A 304 8.22 -3.38 16.72
N ALA A 305 7.30 -4.28 16.38
CA ALA A 305 6.91 -5.39 17.24
C ALA A 305 8.13 -6.22 17.67
N LYS A 306 9.00 -6.59 16.72
CA LYS A 306 10.27 -7.29 17.00
C LYS A 306 11.24 -6.45 17.86
N SER A 307 11.26 -5.13 17.71
CA SER A 307 12.13 -4.23 18.49
C SER A 307 11.73 -4.10 19.97
N LEU A 308 10.46 -4.37 20.30
CA LEU A 308 9.92 -4.23 21.65
C LEU A 308 10.18 -5.46 22.51
N HIS A 309 10.27 -6.66 21.92
CA HIS A 309 10.61 -7.89 22.64
C HIS A 309 11.48 -8.82 21.81
N SER A 310 12.60 -9.26 22.41
CA SER A 310 13.57 -10.20 21.82
C SER A 310 12.95 -11.56 21.46
N TYR A 311 11.99 -12.02 22.28
CA TYR A 311 11.20 -13.22 22.04
C TYR A 311 9.78 -12.84 21.65
N TRP A 312 9.62 -12.30 20.45
CA TRP A 312 8.29 -12.18 19.86
C TRP A 312 7.79 -13.58 19.54
N THR A 313 7.20 -14.22 20.54
CA THR A 313 6.58 -15.53 20.40
C THR A 313 5.37 -15.37 19.49
N THR A 314 5.14 -16.34 18.62
CA THR A 314 3.96 -16.46 17.75
C THR A 314 2.63 -16.15 18.46
N ARG A 315 2.58 -16.40 19.79
CA ARG A 315 1.45 -16.08 20.68
C ARG A 315 1.09 -14.60 20.75
N ASN A 316 2.06 -13.69 20.90
CA ASN A 316 1.79 -12.25 21.03
C ASN A 316 1.32 -11.65 19.71
N ALA A 317 1.80 -12.23 18.61
CA ALA A 317 1.39 -11.85 17.28
C ALA A 317 -0.02 -12.30 16.92
N LEU A 318 -0.36 -13.54 17.30
CA LEU A 318 -1.71 -14.06 17.20
C LEU A 318 -2.70 -13.24 18.03
N LEU A 319 -2.29 -12.77 19.21
CA LEU A 319 -3.10 -11.89 20.06
C LEU A 319 -3.33 -10.53 19.38
N LEU A 320 -2.28 -9.90 18.85
CA LEU A 320 -2.38 -8.62 18.14
C LEU A 320 -3.28 -8.75 16.89
N TYR A 321 -3.13 -9.86 16.17
CA TYR A 321 -3.98 -10.23 15.05
C TYR A 321 -5.45 -10.44 15.49
N LEU A 322 -5.70 -11.15 16.59
CA LEU A 322 -7.05 -11.42 17.09
C LEU A 322 -7.76 -10.12 17.49
N ILE A 323 -7.07 -9.23 18.23
CA ILE A 323 -7.61 -7.94 18.66
C ILE A 323 -7.99 -7.09 17.44
N TYR A 324 -7.12 -7.04 16.44
CA TYR A 324 -7.36 -6.26 15.24
C TYR A 324 -8.42 -6.91 14.32
N PHE A 325 -8.47 -8.23 14.24
CA PHE A 325 -9.51 -8.96 13.50
C PHE A 325 -10.90 -8.70 14.08
N VAL A 326 -11.04 -8.69 15.40
CA VAL A 326 -12.27 -8.29 16.10
C VAL A 326 -12.62 -6.83 15.80
N PHE A 327 -11.63 -5.93 15.77
CA PHE A 327 -11.85 -4.52 15.42
C PHE A 327 -12.32 -4.33 13.97
N ILE A 328 -11.76 -5.07 13.00
CA ILE A 328 -12.24 -5.09 11.61
C ILE A 328 -13.66 -5.64 11.53
N LEU A 329 -13.96 -6.77 12.18
CA LEU A 329 -15.31 -7.34 12.18
C LEU A 329 -16.33 -6.36 12.77
N ALA A 330 -15.98 -5.68 13.86
CA ALA A 330 -16.81 -4.63 14.46
C ALA A 330 -17.00 -3.44 13.49
N SER A 331 -15.93 -2.99 12.84
CA SER A 331 -15.96 -1.88 11.88
C SER A 331 -16.68 -2.20 10.56
N LEU A 332 -16.72 -3.47 10.16
CA LEU A 332 -17.47 -3.98 9.01
C LEU A 332 -18.94 -4.26 9.36
N SER A 333 -19.24 -4.53 10.63
CA SER A 333 -20.62 -4.73 11.11
C SER A 333 -21.41 -3.43 11.28
N SER A 334 -20.74 -2.28 11.27
CA SER A 334 -21.40 -0.99 11.39
C SER A 334 -22.12 -0.64 10.08
N LYS A 335 -23.45 -0.57 10.15
CA LYS A 335 -24.32 -0.14 9.04
C LYS A 335 -23.97 1.31 8.70
N GLY A 336 -23.12 1.51 7.69
CA GLY A 336 -22.65 2.83 7.26
C GLY A 336 -21.14 2.95 6.99
N SER A 337 -20.37 1.88 7.16
CA SER A 337 -18.93 1.91 6.90
C SER A 337 -18.60 2.15 5.41
N PRO A 338 -17.90 3.24 5.04
CA PRO A 338 -17.53 3.55 3.65
C PRO A 338 -16.40 2.64 3.12
N TYR A 339 -15.78 1.84 3.99
CA TYR A 339 -14.62 1.01 3.63
C TYR A 339 -14.98 -0.20 2.78
N VAL A 340 -16.26 -0.58 2.71
CA VAL A 340 -16.72 -1.54 1.70
C VAL A 340 -18.14 -1.20 1.24
N PRO A 341 -18.33 -0.64 0.03
CA PRO A 341 -19.63 -0.65 -0.61
C PRO A 341 -19.92 -2.08 -1.08
N TYR A 342 -20.33 -2.97 -0.16
CA TYR A 342 -20.97 -4.24 -0.52
C TYR A 342 -22.40 -3.95 -0.99
N LYS A 343 -22.53 -3.38 -2.19
CA LYS A 343 -23.75 -3.42 -3.00
C LYS A 343 -23.50 -4.32 -4.22
N SER A 344 -23.09 -5.58 -4.01
CA SER A 344 -23.14 -6.62 -5.06
C SER A 344 -22.78 -8.03 -4.56
N ILE A 345 -23.08 -8.39 -3.31
CA ILE A 345 -23.16 -9.81 -2.90
C ILE A 345 -24.51 -10.08 -2.26
N LEU A 346 -25.55 -9.72 -3.00
CA LEU A 346 -26.86 -10.37 -3.02
C LEU A 346 -27.35 -10.34 -4.46
#